data_AF-X2HAN5-F1
#
_entry.id   AF-X2HAN5-F1
#
_cell.length_a   1.000
_cell.length_b   1.000
_cell.length_c   1.000
_cell.angle_alpha   90.00
_cell.angle_beta   90.00
_cell.angle_gamma   90.00
#
_symmetry.space_group_name_H-M   'P 1'
#
loop_
_entity.id
_entity.type
_entity.pdbx_description
1 polymer ?
#
loop_
_entity_poly.entity_id
_entity_poly.type
_entity_poly.pdbx_seq_one_letter_code
_entity_poly.pdbx_strand_id
1 'polypeptide(L)' 'MSFSIPHLLVFLAVVVLLFGTKKLRNLGSDLGFALKSFKKAMNDDEIELKKDNK' A
#
# COMPACT_ATOMS: atom_id res chain seq x y z
N MET A 1 -16.74 -19.19 -12.36
CA MET A 1 -16.82 -17.72 -12.33
C MET A 1 -15.57 -17.22 -11.64
N SER A 2 -14.59 -16.77 -12.42
CA SER A 2 -13.29 -16.33 -11.90
C SER A 2 -13.44 -15.02 -11.14
N PHE A 3 -12.74 -14.87 -10.02
CA PHE A 3 -12.57 -13.58 -9.35
C PHE A 3 -11.94 -12.59 -10.33
N SER A 4 -12.80 -11.80 -10.97
CA SER A 4 -12.39 -10.82 -11.97
C SER A 4 -12.28 -9.45 -11.32
N ILE A 5 -11.34 -8.63 -11.81
CA ILE A 5 -11.04 -7.26 -11.34
C ILE A 5 -12.30 -6.41 -11.01
N PRO A 6 -13.42 -6.47 -11.76
CA PRO A 6 -14.63 -5.71 -11.43
C PRO A 6 -15.26 -6.07 -10.08
N HIS A 7 -15.15 -7.33 -9.63
CA HIS A 7 -15.68 -7.75 -8.34
C HIS A 7 -14.94 -7.08 -7.17
N LEU A 8 -13.62 -6.95 -7.30
CA LEU A 8 -12.79 -6.24 -6.31
C LEU A 8 -13.16 -4.75 -6.25
N LEU A 9 -13.46 -4.13 -7.39
CA LEU A 9 -13.87 -2.74 -7.48
C LEU A 9 -15.20 -2.47 -6.78
N VAL A 10 -16.21 -3.32 -7.02
CA VAL A 10 -17.52 -3.23 -6.37
C VAL A 10 -17.40 -3.48 -4.87
N PHE A 11 -16.63 -4.49 -4.46
CA PHE A 11 -16.36 -4.76 -3.04
C PHE A 11 -15.70 -3.57 -2.35
N LEU A 12 -14.66 -2.98 -2.97
CA LEU A 12 -13.97 -1.82 -2.44
C LEU A 12 -14.89 -0.60 -2.33
N ALA A 13 -15.77 -0.39 -3.31
CA ALA A 13 -16.77 0.69 -3.25
C ALA A 13 -17.71 0.52 -2.04
N VAL A 14 -18.19 -0.70 -1.78
CA VAL A 14 -19.04 -0.98 -0.60
C VAL A 14 -18.27 -0.72 0.70
N VAL A 15 -17.03 -1.18 0.81
CA VAL A 15 -16.17 -0.92 1.98
C VAL A 15 -15.99 0.59 2.19
N VAL A 16 -15.71 1.36 1.14
CA VAL A 16 -15.55 2.82 1.22
C VAL A 16 -16.84 3.50 1.69
N LEU A 17 -18.00 3.04 1.24
CA LEU A 17 -19.30 3.58 1.66
C LEU A 17 -19.61 3.27 3.14
N LEU A 18 -19.32 2.06 3.61
CA LEU A 18 -19.57 1.65 5.00
C LEU A 18 -18.65 2.37 6.00
N PHE A 19 -17.37 2.45 5.69
CA PHE A 19 -16.38 3.06 6.59
C PHE A 19 -16.26 4.57 6.40
N GLY A 20 -16.70 5.09 5.25
CA GLY A 20 -16.55 6.48 4.84
C GLY A 20 -15.10 6.82 4.44
N THR A 21 -14.97 7.79 3.53
CA THR A 21 -13.67 8.22 2.99
C THR A 21 -12.77 8.86 4.05
N LYS A 22 -13.35 9.49 5.09
CA LYS A 22 -12.58 10.14 6.18
C LYS A 22 -11.78 9.14 7.02
N LYS A 23 -12.39 8.02 7.44
CA LYS A 23 -11.68 6.97 8.21
C LYS A 23 -10.64 6.26 7.36
N LEU A 24 -10.98 5.92 6.11
CA LEU A 24 -10.04 5.31 5.18
C LEU A 24 -8.83 6.22 4.91
N ARG A 25 -9.02 7.54 4.79
CA ARG A 25 -7.93 8.48 4.58
C ARG A 25 -7.00 8.58 5.80
N ASN A 26 -7.55 8.68 7.01
CA ASN A 26 -6.73 8.74 8.23
C ASN A 26 -5.90 7.45 8.39
N LEU A 27 -6.55 6.29 8.32
CA LEU A 27 -5.88 4.99 8.41
C LEU A 27 -4.89 4.77 7.26
N GLY A 28 -5.26 5.16 6.05
CA GLY A 28 -4.41 5.05 4.86
C GLY A 28 -3.19 5.97 4.91
N SER A 29 -3.28 7.14 5.55
CA SER A 29 -2.15 8.03 5.76
C SER A 29 -1.13 7.42 6.72
N ASP A 30 -1.59 6.84 7.83
CA ASP A 30 -0.72 6.23 8.85
C ASP A 30 -0.04 4.96 8.31
N LEU A 31 -0.83 4.09 7.66
CA LEU A 31 -0.31 2.90 7.00
C LEU A 31 0.60 3.27 5.83
N GLY A 32 0.26 4.30 5.05
CA GLY A 32 1.06 4.80 3.94
C GLY A 32 2.42 5.33 4.39
N PHE A 33 2.48 6.04 5.52
CA PHE A 33 3.73 6.53 6.10
C PHE A 33 4.63 5.39 6.57
N ALA A 34 4.06 4.38 7.23
CA ALA A 34 4.78 3.18 7.66
C ALA A 34 5.33 2.38 6.47
N LEU A 35 4.50 2.13 5.45
CA LEU A 35 4.90 1.43 4.23
C LEU A 35 5.94 2.20 3.42
N LYS A 36 5.88 3.54 3.40
CA LYS A 36 6.88 4.38 2.73
C LYS A 36 8.24 4.26 3.39
N SER A 37 8.28 4.28 4.73
CA SER A 37 9.51 4.11 5.51
C SER A 37 10.09 2.69 5.33
N PHE A 38 9.22 1.68 5.34
CA PHE A 38 9.59 0.29 5.08
C PHE A 38 10.17 0.11 3.67
N LYS A 39 9.50 0.64 2.64
CA LYS A 39 10.01 0.61 1.25
C LYS A 39 11.35 1.31 1.14
N LYS A 40 11.53 2.45 1.81
CA LYS A 40 12.80 3.20 1.77
C LYS A 40 13.95 2.39 2.36
N ALA A 41 13.76 1.78 3.54
CA ALA A 41 14.78 0.93 4.16
C ALA A 41 15.18 -0.23 3.24
N MET A 42 14.20 -0.94 2.67
CA MET A 42 14.49 -2.04 1.73
C MET A 42 15.25 -1.60 0.47
N ASN A 43 15.00 -0.37 -0.03
CA ASN A 43 15.70 0.15 -1.20
C ASN A 43 17.11 0.67 -0.84
N ASP A 44 17.29 1.26 0.35
CA ASP A 44 18.63 1.68 0.81
C ASP A 44 19.52 0.44 1.03
N ASP A 45 18.99 -0.68 1.53
CA ASP A 45 19.70 -1.96 1.66
C ASP A 45 20.12 -2.54 0.28
N GLU A 46 19.26 -2.44 -0.75
CA GLU A 46 19.62 -2.83 -2.13
C GLU A 46 20.70 -1.92 -2.75
N ILE A 47 20.71 -0.63 -2.39
CA ILE A 47 21.69 0.34 -2.90
C ILE A 47 23.06 0.15 -2.20
N GLU A 48 23.10 -0.22 -0.92
CA GLU A 48 24.35 -0.55 -0.21
C GLU A 48 24.97 -1.85 -0.73
N LEU A 49 24.18 -2.90 -0.99
CA LEU A 49 24.65 -4.16 -1.59
C LEU A 49 25.32 -3.97 -2.97
N LYS A 50 24.99 -2.90 -3.69
CA LYS A 50 25.52 -2.59 -5.02
C LYS A 50 26.82 -1.77 -5.00
N LYS A 51 27.26 -1.25 -3.84
CA LYS A 51 28.47 -0.43 -3.71
C LYS A 51 29.72 -1.21 -3.26
N ASP A 52 29.59 -2.43 -2.76
CA ASP A 52 30.71 -3.23 -2.26
C ASP A 52 31.34 -4.18 -3.31
N ASN A 53 30.82 -4.19 -4.54
CA ASN A 53 31.32 -5.02 -5.65
C ASN A 53 32.05 -4.21 -6.76
N LYS A 54 32.67 -3.07 -6.43
CA LYS A 54 33.47 -2.29 -7.38
C LYS A 54 34.87 -1.96 -6.86
#